data_AF-A0A8H4UFD4-F1
#
_entry.id   AF-A0A8H4UFD4-F1
#
_cell.length_a   1.000
_cell.length_b   1.000
_cell.length_c   1.000
_cell.angle_alpha   90.00
_cell.angle_beta   90.00
_cell.angle_gamma   90.00
#
_symmetry.space_group_name_H-M   'P 1'
#
loop_
_entity.id
_entity.type
_entity.pdbx_description
1 polymer ?
#
loop_
_entity_poly.entity_id
_entity_poly.type
_entity_poly.pdbx_seq_one_letter_code
_entity_poly.pdbx_strand_id
1 'polypeptide(L)' 'MGGEQLASVMETVGQKVDTGLKERIEKESDATFSSARLWDDGIIPPQHTRRYLGLGLQAAMGGRNEVKAGDTKYGVFRM' A
#
# COMPACT_ATOMS: atom_id res chain seq x y z
N MET A 1 -7.66 -5.90 4.51
CA MET A 1 -8.61 -6.99 4.87
C MET A 1 -9.24 -7.46 3.57
N GLY A 2 -9.33 -8.77 3.33
CA GLY A 2 -9.94 -9.29 2.10
C GLY A 2 -11.46 -9.12 2.08
N GLY A 3 -12.08 -9.16 0.90
CA GLY A 3 -13.52 -8.94 0.74
C GLY A 3 -14.38 -9.95 1.50
N GLU A 4 -13.97 -11.22 1.50
CA GLU A 4 -14.63 -12.29 2.26
C GLU A 4 -14.56 -12.07 3.78
N GLN A 5 -13.39 -11.68 4.28
CA GLN A 5 -13.20 -11.41 5.71
C GLN A 5 -14.05 -10.23 6.16
N LEU A 6 -14.09 -9.15 5.37
CA LEU A 6 -14.91 -7.98 5.72
C LEU A 6 -16.40 -8.30 5.66
N ALA A 7 -16.85 -9.05 4.65
CA ALA A 7 -18.24 -9.47 4.53
C ALA A 7 -18.68 -10.30 5.74
N SER A 8 -17.88 -11.29 6.16
CA SER A 8 -18.18 -12.14 7.33
C SER A 8 -18.30 -11.33 8.63
N VAL A 9 -17.42 -10.34 8.83
CA VAL A 9 -17.51 -9.44 9.99
C VAL A 9 -18.80 -8.62 9.91
N MET A 10 -19.11 -8.04 8.75
CA MET A 10 -20.30 -7.21 8.57
C MET A 10 -21.61 -7.99 8.65
N GLU A 11 -21.63 -9.28 8.31
CA GLU A 11 -22.76 -10.17 8.57
C GLU A 11 -22.98 -10.40 10.08
N THR A 12 -21.88 -10.46 10.85
CA THR A 12 -21.94 -10.72 12.29
C THR A 12 -22.35 -9.49 13.10
N VAL A 13 -21.88 -8.30 12.70
CA VAL A 13 -22.06 -7.06 13.50
C VAL A 13 -23.01 -6.04 12.85
N GLY A 14 -23.34 -6.21 11.57
CA GLY A 14 -24.08 -5.23 10.79
C GLY A 14 -25.58 -5.26 11.03
N GLN A 15 -26.21 -4.08 11.05
CA GLN A 15 -27.67 -3.96 11.13
C GLN A 15 -28.38 -4.38 9.83
N LYS A 16 -27.68 -4.30 8.69
CA LYS A 16 -28.17 -4.71 7.37
C LYS A 16 -27.01 -5.28 6.56
N VAL A 17 -27.21 -6.48 6.00
CA VAL A 17 -26.21 -7.14 5.14
C VAL A 17 -26.25 -6.53 3.75
N ASP A 18 -25.11 -6.00 3.29
CA ASP A 18 -24.88 -5.58 1.92
C ASP A 18 -24.31 -6.76 1.13
N THR A 19 -25.16 -7.41 0.34
CA THR A 19 -24.79 -8.59 -0.45
C THR A 19 -23.77 -8.26 -1.56
N GLY A 20 -23.64 -7.00 -1.96
CA GLY A 20 -22.65 -6.54 -2.95
C GLY A 20 -21.31 -6.14 -2.35
N LEU A 21 -21.17 -6.20 -1.02
CA LEU A 21 -19.96 -5.72 -0.33
C LEU A 21 -18.70 -6.47 -0.77
N LYS A 22 -18.76 -7.80 -0.85
CA LYS A 22 -17.60 -8.63 -1.25
C LYS A 22 -17.09 -8.22 -2.63
N GLU A 23 -17.97 -8.18 -3.62
CA GLU A 23 -17.63 -7.85 -5.01
C GLU A 23 -17.09 -6.42 -5.14
N ARG A 24 -17.66 -5.46 -4.40
CA ARG A 24 -17.11 -4.10 -4.34
C ARG A 24 -15.69 -4.12 -3.81
N ILE A 25 -15.43 -4.78 -2.69
CA ILE A 25 -14.08 -4.81 -2.10
C ILE A 25 -13.07 -5.49 -3.02
N GLU A 26 -13.44 -6.59 -3.68
CA GLU A 26 -12.56 -7.24 -4.66
C GLU A 26 -12.20 -6.30 -5.82
N LYS A 27 -13.19 -5.55 -6.34
CA LYS A 27 -12.95 -4.55 -7.39
C LYS A 27 -12.07 -3.38 -6.92
N GLU A 28 -12.28 -2.91 -5.69
CA GLU A 28 -11.50 -1.83 -5.09
C GLU A 28 -10.09 -2.28 -4.65
N SER A 29 -9.84 -3.60 -4.61
CA SER A 29 -8.54 -4.19 -4.31
C SER A 29 -7.66 -4.40 -5.54
N ASP A 30 -8.18 -4.15 -6.75
CA ASP A 30 -7.40 -4.27 -7.99
C ASP A 30 -6.26 -3.23 -8.04
N ALA A 31 -5.12 -3.62 -8.59
CA ALA A 31 -3.95 -2.76 -8.74
C ALA A 31 -4.29 -1.49 -9.52
N THR A 32 -5.14 -1.61 -10.55
CA THR A 32 -5.57 -0.44 -11.35
C THR A 32 -6.42 0.55 -10.55
N PHE A 33 -7.21 0.05 -9.60
CA PHE A 33 -8.01 0.89 -8.71
C PHE A 33 -7.12 1.70 -7.76
N SER A 34 -6.09 1.07 -7.20
CA SER A 34 -5.06 1.69 -6.36
C SER A 34 -4.29 2.79 -7.11
N SER A 35 -3.74 2.44 -8.27
CA SER A 35 -2.88 3.34 -9.04
C SER A 35 -3.64 4.57 -9.56
N ALA A 36 -4.91 4.40 -9.95
CA ALA A 36 -5.80 5.52 -10.32
C ALA A 36 -6.04 6.54 -9.18
N ARG A 37 -5.70 6.19 -7.94
CA ARG A 37 -5.88 7.02 -6.74
C ARG A 37 -4.56 7.47 -6.10
N LEU A 38 -3.43 7.22 -6.78
CA LEU A 38 -2.09 7.56 -6.29
C LEU A 38 -1.76 6.92 -4.93
N TRP A 39 -2.32 5.73 -4.65
CA TRP A 39 -1.88 4.95 -3.50
C TRP A 39 -0.50 4.29 -3.74
N ASP A 40 -0.09 4.23 -5.00
CA ASP A 40 1.22 3.85 -5.48
C ASP A 40 1.71 4.85 -6.56
N ASP A 41 3.01 4.80 -6.87
CA ASP A 41 3.64 5.64 -7.91
C ASP A 41 3.60 4.99 -9.31
N GLY A 42 2.86 3.90 -9.48
CA GLY A 42 2.66 3.22 -10.76
C GLY A 42 2.84 1.70 -10.72
N ILE A 43 2.07 1.01 -11.56
CA ILE A 43 2.16 -0.44 -11.77
C ILE A 43 3.32 -0.75 -12.72
N ILE A 44 4.19 -1.69 -12.34
CA ILE A 44 5.33 -2.14 -13.15
C ILE A 44 5.27 -3.64 -13.43
N PRO A 45 5.84 -4.12 -14.56
CA PRO A 45 6.10 -5.54 -14.75
C PRO A 45 7.01 -6.08 -13.63
N PRO A 46 6.69 -7.21 -12.99
CA PRO A 46 7.47 -7.73 -11.86
C PRO A 46 8.96 -7.94 -12.16
N GLN A 47 9.30 -8.31 -13.40
CA GLN A 47 10.68 -8.53 -13.86
C GLN A 47 11.51 -7.23 -13.86
N HIS A 48 10.87 -6.06 -13.90
CA HIS A 48 11.56 -4.77 -13.90
C HIS A 48 11.90 -4.26 -12.51
N THR A 49 11.46 -4.93 -11.43
CA THR A 49 11.65 -4.48 -10.04
C THR A 49 13.10 -4.08 -9.73
N ARG A 50 14.10 -4.89 -10.11
CA ARG A 50 15.53 -4.58 -9.88
C ARG A 50 15.96 -3.27 -10.55
N ARG A 51 15.48 -3.00 -11.76
CA ARG A 51 15.82 -1.80 -12.52
C ARG A 51 15.24 -0.55 -11.84
N TYR A 52 13.96 -0.59 -11.48
CA TYR A 52 13.31 0.55 -10.82
C TYR A 52 13.88 0.82 -9.42
N LEU A 53 14.19 -0.22 -8.64
CA LEU A 53 14.90 -0.05 -7.37
C LEU A 53 16.27 0.59 -7.56
N GLY A 54 17.03 0.17 -8.56
CA GLY A 54 18.33 0.77 -8.88
C GLY A 54 18.22 2.26 -9.22
N LEU A 55 17.25 2.63 -10.07
CA LEU A 55 16.96 4.02 -10.42
C LEU A 55 16.52 4.85 -9.20
N GLY A 56 15.63 4.31 -8.37
CA GLY A 56 15.15 4.98 -7.16
C GLY A 56 16.26 5.24 -6.15
N LEU A 57 17.15 4.26 -5.94
CA LEU A 57 18.33 4.43 -5.07
C LEU A 57 19.29 5.49 -5.62
N GLN A 58 19.56 5.49 -6.93
CA GLN A 58 20.39 6.51 -7.55
C GLN A 58 19.78 7.91 -7.38
N ALA A 59 18.47 8.05 -7.58
CA ALA A 59 17.78 9.32 -7.37
C ALA A 59 17.84 9.78 -5.90
N ALA A 60 17.62 8.86 -4.95
CA ALA A 60 17.70 9.15 -3.52
C ALA A 60 19.12 9.57 -3.09
N MET A 61 20.16 8.97 -3.66
CA MET A 61 21.56 9.29 -3.34
C MET A 61 22.09 10.53 -4.07
N GLY A 62 21.49 10.91 -5.20
CA GLY A 62 21.93 12.05 -6.02
C GLY A 62 21.49 13.42 -5.50
N GLY A 63 20.57 13.47 -4.54
CA GLY A 63 20.04 14.72 -3.99
C GLY A 63 20.93 15.38 -2.92
N ARG A 64 20.47 16.51 -2.38
CA ARG A 64 21.06 17.18 -1.19
C ARG A 64 20.68 16.46 0.11
N ASN A 65 20.81 15.15 0.16
CA ASN A 65 20.50 14.38 1.36
C ASN A 65 21.63 14.56 2.39
N GLU A 66 21.36 15.37 3.41
CA GLU A 66 22.27 15.57 4.57
C GLU A 66 22.20 14.41 5.58
N VAL A 67 21.32 13.44 5.35
CA VAL A 67 21.09 12.30 6.24
C VAL A 67 22.27 11.34 6.18
N LYS A 68 23.01 11.25 7.28
CA LYS A 68 24.09 10.28 7.46
C LYS A 68 23.52 8.92 7.86
N ALA A 69 24.15 7.85 7.38
CA ALA A 69 23.83 6.51 7.84
C ALA A 69 24.02 6.42 9.36
N GLY A 70 22.99 5.95 10.07
CA GLY A 70 23.02 5.79 11.52
C GLY A 70 22.45 6.96 12.33
N ASP A 71 22.12 8.09 11.71
CA ASP A 71 21.57 9.27 12.42
C ASP A 71 20.04 9.20 12.65
N THR A 72 19.44 8.01 12.63
CA THR A 72 18.01 7.83 12.91
C THR A 72 17.70 8.21 14.34
N LYS A 73 16.93 9.29 14.54
CA LYS A 73 16.43 9.72 15.84
C LYS A 73 15.02 9.18 16.05
N TYR A 74 14.86 8.26 16.99
CA TYR A 74 13.55 7.72 17.34
C TYR A 74 12.79 8.66 18.28
N GLY A 75 11.45 8.63 18.20
CA GLY A 75 10.58 9.26 19.18
C GLY A 75 10.45 8.44 20.47
N VAL A 76 9.47 8.79 21.30
CA VAL A 76 9.18 8.07 22.55
C VAL A 76 8.48 6.74 22.23
N PHE A 77 9.01 5.63 22.75
CA PHE A 77 8.33 4.34 22.71
C PHE A 77 7.31 4.24 23.85
N ARG A 78 6.10 3.77 23.53
CA ARG A 78 5.08 3.40 24.52
C ARG A 78 5.25 1.90 24.82
N MET A 79 5.73 1.59 26.02
CA MET A 79 5.90 0.24 26.56
C MET A 79 4.68 -0.19 27.37
#